data_AF-A0A151U7I2-F1
#
_entry.id   AF-A0A151U7I2-F1
#
_cell.length_a   1.000
_cell.length_b   1.000
_cell.length_c   1.000
_cell.angle_alpha   90.00
_cell.angle_beta   90.00
_cell.angle_gamma   90.00
#
_symmetry.space_group_name_H-M   'P 1'
#
loop_
_entity.id
_entity.type
_entity.pdbx_description
1 polymer ?
#
loop_
_entity_poly.entity_id
_entity_poly.type
_entity_poly.pdbx_seq_one_letter_code
_entity_poly.pdbx_strand_id
1 'polypeptide(L)'
;MSCWFALLKKNYSAWAFQFQIFVTGKDSWGHVDGRIPAPNKDQEMVAHAKWAVKNAQVMAWILGFVDSNIVLNIRSYNTAATMWSYLKKIYS
;
A
#
# COMPACT_ATOMS: atom_id res chain seq x y z
N MET A 1 -15.25 -4.59 4.93
CA MET A 1 -14.24 -3.73 5.59
C MET A 1 -14.98 -2.51 6.09
N SER A 2 -15.02 -2.30 7.41
CA SER A 2 -15.81 -1.27 8.07
C SER A 2 -15.10 0.10 7.97
N CYS A 3 -15.80 1.14 7.51
CA CYS A 3 -15.31 2.51 7.27
C CYS A 3 -14.72 3.25 8.49
N TRP A 4 -14.71 2.65 9.68
CA TRP A 4 -14.32 3.31 10.93
C TRP A 4 -12.82 3.66 11.03
N PHE A 5 -11.98 3.12 10.14
CA PHE A 5 -10.53 3.31 10.17
C PHE A 5 -9.95 3.88 8.86
N ALA A 6 -10.75 4.57 8.04
CA ALA A 6 -10.20 5.22 6.85
C ALA A 6 -9.21 6.34 7.22
N LEU A 7 -8.10 6.44 6.46
CA LEU A 7 -7.24 7.62 6.49
C LEU A 7 -8.07 8.81 6.02
N LEU A 8 -8.17 9.79 6.90
CA LEU A 8 -8.72 11.10 6.57
C LEU A 8 -7.52 12.04 6.39
N LYS A 9 -7.38 13.05 7.25
CA LYS A 9 -6.23 13.97 7.21
C LYS A 9 -5.46 14.03 8.51
N LYS A 10 -6.14 13.84 9.64
CA LYS A 10 -5.60 14.11 10.98
C LYS A 10 -5.25 12.85 11.79
N ASN A 11 -5.54 11.66 11.25
CA ASN A 11 -5.41 10.39 11.97
C ASN A 11 -4.28 9.50 11.43
N TYR A 12 -3.31 10.06 10.69
CA TYR A 12 -2.28 9.27 10.02
C TYR A 12 -1.52 8.34 10.98
N SER A 13 -1.11 8.81 12.16
CA SER A 13 -0.37 7.97 13.11
C SER A 13 -1.14 6.71 13.53
N ALA A 14 -2.42 6.86 13.93
CA ALA A 14 -3.28 5.74 14.31
C ALA A 14 -3.59 4.83 13.11
N TRP A 15 -3.90 5.43 11.97
CA TRP A 15 -4.15 4.70 10.72
C TRP A 15 -2.94 3.86 10.29
N ALA A 16 -1.75 4.46 10.27
CA ALA A 16 -0.52 3.83 9.85
C ALA A 16 -0.15 2.66 10.77
N PHE A 17 -0.32 2.83 12.09
CA PHE A 17 -0.13 1.76 13.06
C PHE A 17 -1.06 0.57 12.79
N GLN A 18 -2.35 0.82 12.59
CA GLN A 18 -3.33 -0.23 12.31
C GLN A 18 -3.10 -0.91 10.96
N PHE A 19 -2.81 -0.13 9.92
CA PHE A 19 -2.52 -0.66 8.60
C PHE A 19 -1.26 -1.53 8.61
N GLN A 20 -0.21 -1.09 9.34
CA GLN A 20 1.01 -1.88 9.50
C GLN A 20 0.73 -3.23 10.17
N ILE A 21 -0.06 -3.28 11.25
CA ILE A 21 -0.46 -4.54 11.88
C ILE A 21 -1.22 -5.44 10.89
N PHE A 22 -2.21 -4.88 10.19
CA PHE A 22 -3.03 -5.62 9.23
C PHE A 22 -2.19 -6.24 8.10
N VAL A 23 -1.28 -5.47 7.50
CA VAL A 23 -0.44 -5.94 6.40
C VAL A 23 0.65 -6.90 6.89
N THR A 24 1.19 -6.68 8.09
CA THR A 24 2.17 -7.58 8.72
C THR A 24 1.55 -8.95 9.00
N GLY A 25 0.31 -9.00 9.50
CA GLY A 25 -0.43 -10.26 9.69
C GLY A 25 -0.73 -11.01 8.38
N LYS A 26 -0.47 -10.41 7.22
CA LYS A 26 -0.60 -11.01 5.89
C LYS A 26 0.75 -11.24 5.19
N ASP A 27 1.85 -11.07 5.91
CA ASP A 27 3.21 -11.20 5.38
C ASP A 27 3.41 -10.40 4.08
N SER A 28 3.03 -9.11 4.11
CA SER A 28 3.14 -8.25 2.91
C SER A 28 3.79 -6.89 3.19
N TRP A 29 4.30 -6.67 4.40
CA TRP A 29 4.86 -5.36 4.79
C TRP A 29 6.06 -4.95 3.91
N GLY A 30 6.84 -5.93 3.45
CA GLY A 30 7.95 -5.71 2.53
C GLY A 30 7.56 -5.04 1.19
N HIS A 31 6.29 -5.15 0.78
CA HIS A 31 5.77 -4.44 -0.40
C HIS A 31 5.34 -3.00 -0.09
N VAL A 32 5.04 -2.69 1.18
CA VAL A 32 4.66 -1.34 1.64
C VAL A 32 5.90 -0.49 1.88
N ASP A 33 6.92 -1.04 2.54
CA ASP A 33 8.16 -0.32 2.83
C ASP A 33 9.19 -0.41 1.70
N GLY A 34 8.88 -1.16 0.64
CA GLY A 34 9.71 -1.27 -0.57
C GLY A 34 10.93 -2.19 -0.42
N ARG A 35 11.07 -2.93 0.68
CA ARG A 35 12.17 -3.90 0.87
C ARG A 35 12.12 -5.09 -0.09
N ILE A 36 10.95 -5.37 -0.68
CA ILE A 36 10.77 -6.38 -1.73
C ILE A 36 10.62 -5.66 -3.08
N PRO A 37 11.73 -5.37 -3.79
CA PRO A 37 11.67 -4.72 -5.10
C PRO A 37 11.03 -5.65 -6.14
N ALA A 38 10.52 -5.05 -7.23
CA ALA A 38 10.02 -5.82 -8.36
C ALA A 38 11.19 -6.57 -9.03
N PRO A 39 11.08 -7.89 -9.24
CA PRO A 39 12.08 -8.65 -10.02
C PRO A 39 12.18 -8.13 -11.45
N ASN A 40 13.30 -8.38 -12.13
CA ASN A 40 13.39 -8.02 -13.54
C ASN A 40 12.42 -8.89 -14.36
N LYS A 41 11.48 -8.26 -15.05
CA LYS A 41 10.42 -8.96 -15.81
C LYS A 41 10.99 -9.82 -16.95
N ASP A 42 12.08 -9.38 -17.58
CA ASP A 42 12.67 -10.07 -18.73
C ASP A 42 13.52 -11.27 -18.32
N GLN A 43 14.03 -11.27 -17.08
CA GLN A 43 14.87 -12.35 -16.54
C GLN A 43 14.08 -13.32 -15.65
N GLU A 44 13.07 -12.82 -14.93
CA GLU A 44 12.39 -13.54 -13.86
C GLU A 44 10.86 -13.42 -13.97
N MET A 45 10.32 -13.67 -15.17
CA MET A 45 8.89 -13.48 -15.48
C MET A 45 7.92 -14.06 -14.43
N VAL A 46 8.17 -15.28 -13.96
CA VAL A 46 7.32 -15.95 -12.96
C VAL A 46 7.38 -15.26 -11.60
N ALA A 47 8.58 -14.85 -11.15
CA ALA A 47 8.74 -14.14 -9.89
C ALA A 47 8.12 -12.75 -9.97
N HIS A 48 8.32 -12.03 -11.08
CA HIS A 48 7.69 -10.74 -11.34
C HIS A 48 6.16 -10.84 -11.32
N ALA A 49 5.57 -11.86 -11.96
CA ALA A 49 4.12 -12.08 -11.93
C ALA A 49 3.60 -12.29 -10.50
N LYS A 50 4.27 -13.12 -9.69
CA LYS A 50 3.90 -13.33 -8.28
C LYS A 50 4.02 -12.04 -7.46
N TRP A 51 5.11 -11.29 -7.66
CA TRP A 51 5.32 -9.99 -7.02
C TRP A 51 4.19 -9.00 -7.37
N ALA A 52 3.81 -8.92 -8.65
CA ALA A 52 2.78 -8.02 -9.13
C ALA A 52 1.41 -8.29 -8.50
N VAL A 53 1.05 -9.58 -8.32
CA VAL A 53 -0.20 -9.97 -7.62
C VAL A 53 -0.18 -9.49 -6.17
N LYS A 54 0.91 -9.71 -5.44
CA LYS A 54 1.02 -9.29 -4.04
C LYS A 54 1.04 -7.76 -3.90
N ASN A 55 1.75 -7.06 -4.80
CA ASN A 55 1.74 -5.60 -4.86
C ASN A 55 0.32 -5.06 -5.12
N ALA A 56 -0.42 -5.63 -6.07
CA ALA A 56 -1.80 -5.23 -6.35
C ALA A 56 -2.76 -5.49 -5.18
N GLN A 57 -2.59 -6.60 -4.45
CA GLN A 57 -3.35 -6.86 -3.22
C GLN A 57 -3.13 -5.79 -2.17
N VAL A 58 -1.88 -5.39 -1.94
CA VAL A 58 -1.55 -4.32 -0.98
C VAL A 58 -2.10 -2.97 -1.45
N MET A 59 -2.01 -2.65 -2.74
CA MET A 59 -2.63 -1.44 -3.30
C MET A 59 -4.15 -1.43 -3.06
N ALA A 60 -4.83 -2.56 -3.30
CA ALA A 60 -6.27 -2.68 -3.03
C ALA A 60 -6.60 -2.47 -1.54
N TRP A 61 -5.76 -2.94 -0.63
CA TRP A 61 -5.94 -2.66 0.80
C TRP A 61 -5.70 -1.20 1.14
N ILE A 62 -4.67 -0.55 0.58
CA ILE A 62 -4.47 0.91 0.76
C ILE A 62 -5.74 1.65 0.32
N LEU A 63 -6.26 1.35 -0.87
CA LEU A 63 -7.47 1.97 -1.41
C LEU A 63 -8.69 1.74 -0.52
N GLY A 64 -8.84 0.56 0.08
CA GLY A 64 -9.91 0.24 1.03
C GLY A 64 -9.75 0.87 2.41
N PHE A 65 -8.58 1.44 2.71
CA PHE A 65 -8.23 2.05 4.00
C PHE A 65 -8.04 3.57 3.91
N VAL A 66 -8.35 4.21 2.78
CA VAL A 66 -8.28 5.67 2.64
C VAL A 66 -9.63 6.25 2.26
N ASP A 67 -9.87 7.52 2.59
CA ASP A 67 -11.05 8.23 2.12
C ASP A 67 -11.06 8.41 0.60
N SER A 68 -12.25 8.43 0.01
CA SER A 68 -12.46 8.58 -1.43
C SER A 68 -11.76 9.79 -2.05
N ASN A 69 -11.65 10.91 -1.32
CA ASN A 69 -10.94 12.11 -1.79
C ASN A 69 -9.43 11.89 -1.90
N ILE A 70 -8.87 10.97 -1.11
CA ILE A 70 -7.44 10.63 -1.11
C ILE A 70 -7.12 9.67 -2.26
N VAL A 71 -8.04 8.77 -2.60
CA VAL A 71 -7.89 7.82 -3.73
C VAL A 71 -7.50 8.56 -5.01
N LEU A 72 -8.13 9.70 -5.28
CA LEU A 72 -7.84 10.53 -6.46
C LEU A 72 -6.39 11.01 -6.50
N ASN A 73 -5.78 11.25 -5.35
CA ASN A 73 -4.40 11.74 -5.23
C ASN A 73 -3.36 10.62 -5.41
N ILE A 74 -3.75 9.36 -5.19
CA ILE A 74 -2.84 8.22 -5.30
C ILE A 74 -3.00 7.38 -6.58
N ARG A 75 -3.97 7.72 -7.43
CA ARG A 75 -4.31 6.97 -8.66
C ARG A 75 -3.16 6.82 -9.67
N SER A 76 -2.20 7.74 -9.67
CA SER A 76 -1.06 7.74 -10.61
C SER A 76 0.10 6.85 -10.16
N TYR A 77 0.06 6.32 -8.94
CA TYR A 77 1.10 5.45 -8.42
C TYR A 77 0.87 4.00 -8.85
N ASN A 78 1.95 3.33 -9.25
CA ASN A 78 1.92 1.98 -9.80
C ASN A 78 2.38 0.91 -8.80
N THR A 79 2.81 1.29 -7.60
CA THR A 79 3.25 0.36 -6.55
C THR A 79 2.67 0.74 -5.19
N ALA A 80 2.47 -0.27 -4.34
CA ALA A 80 2.07 -0.04 -2.95
C ALA A 80 3.08 0.84 -2.20
N ALA A 81 4.38 0.64 -2.44
CA ALA A 81 5.44 1.43 -1.81
C ALA A 81 5.38 2.92 -2.18
N THR A 82 5.07 3.24 -3.44
CA THR A 82 4.95 4.65 -3.89
C THR A 82 3.67 5.30 -3.37
N MET A 83 2.55 4.57 -3.34
CA MET A 83 1.32 5.01 -2.66
C MET A 83 1.57 5.30 -1.18
N TRP A 84 2.18 4.36 -0.46
CA TRP A 84 2.48 4.50 0.96
C TRP A 84 3.41 5.68 1.25
N SER A 85 4.49 5.82 0.47
CA SER A 85 5.44 6.93 0.60
C SER A 85 4.77 8.29 0.39
N TYR A 86 3.85 8.40 -0.57
CA TYR A 86 3.07 9.61 -0.77
C TYR A 86 2.16 9.90 0.42
N LEU A 87 1.39 8.92 0.89
CA LEU A 87 0.48 9.11 2.02
C LEU A 87 1.25 9.53 3.27
N LYS A 88 2.40 8.89 3.53
CA LYS A 88 3.30 9.30 4.62
C LYS A 88 3.73 10.74 4.45
N LYS A 89 4.25 11.14 3.29
CA LYS A 89 4.74 12.50 3.05
C LYS A 89 3.67 13.58 3.27
N ILE A 90 2.42 13.31 2.92
CA ILE A 90 1.35 14.31 2.93
C ILE A 90 0.60 14.37 4.26
N TYR A 91 0.48 13.25 4.97
CA TYR A 91 -0.41 13.15 6.14
C TYR A 91 0.31 12.85 7.46
N SER A 92 1.61 12.56 7.48
CA SER A 92 2.38 12.34 8.71
C SER A 92 2.70 13.60 9.48
#